data_AF-A0A3P8J2L5-F1
#
_entry.id   AF-A0A3P8J2L5-F1
#
_cell.length_a   1.000
_cell.length_b   1.000
_cell.length_c   1.000
_cell.angle_alpha   90.00
_cell.angle_beta   90.00
_cell.angle_gamma   90.00
#
_symmetry.space_group_name_H-M   'P 1'
#
loop_
_entity.id
_entity.type
_entity.pdbx_description
1 polymer ?
#
loop_
_entity_poly.entity_id
_entity_poly.type
_entity_poly.pdbx_seq_one_letter_code
_entity_poly.pdbx_strand_id
1 'polypeptide(L)'
;MKQAARPAAFPIMPRPFSAVFPCWPPRRVLADKLSRATGIPLAAAPLPAAAEKSPTARYPRPPVSLIAEDFPGWGMNIYIGDSKGVSDTAQLAEHDIGIVINCAVNLDIDWVTMPEPGVAAHQLSHGSGPVRYYKLGLVDGDGNAPEMLHAGYQLMRSALLQQIPDKASYRNRKRGIFSSTVAAAAAARWRWWPIYAPGMPGTFPTLDDAIALIRDKRQLHPQEWYETPKPSLTRLAEYAIIRERAIATAEQHHEQ
;
A
#
# COMPACT_ATOMS: atom_id res chain seq x y z
N MET A 1 77.42 27.26 -21.85
CA MET A 1 77.48 28.51 -21.08
C MET A 1 76.82 29.63 -21.88
N LYS A 2 75.60 30.03 -21.49
CA LYS A 2 75.02 31.36 -21.67
C LYS A 2 73.78 31.41 -20.78
N GLN A 3 73.95 32.09 -19.65
CA GLN A 3 72.93 32.42 -18.67
C GLN A 3 72.00 33.47 -19.30
N ALA A 4 70.70 33.22 -19.31
CA ALA A 4 69.69 34.25 -19.61
C ALA A 4 68.70 34.29 -18.44
N ALA A 5 68.54 35.52 -17.93
CA ALA A 5 67.92 35.85 -16.67
C ALA A 5 66.41 35.57 -16.64
N ARG A 6 65.94 35.14 -15.47
CA ARG A 6 64.53 35.13 -15.06
C ARG A 6 64.05 36.59 -14.90
N PRO A 7 62.89 36.98 -15.45
CA PRO A 7 62.28 38.25 -15.07
C PRO A 7 61.63 38.14 -13.68
N ALA A 8 61.72 39.24 -12.96
CA ALA A 8 61.42 39.43 -11.55
C ALA A 8 59.94 39.20 -11.20
N ALA A 9 59.74 38.65 -9.98
CA ALA A 9 58.46 38.54 -9.33
C ALA A 9 57.88 39.92 -9.00
N PHE A 10 56.70 40.21 -9.50
CA PHE A 10 55.89 41.36 -9.06
C PHE A 10 55.23 41.05 -7.70
N PRO A 11 55.12 42.02 -6.78
CA PRO A 11 54.52 41.81 -5.48
C PRO A 11 53.00 41.65 -5.60
N ILE A 12 52.48 40.52 -5.13
CA ILE A 12 51.05 40.27 -4.97
C ILE A 12 50.59 41.04 -3.73
N MET A 13 50.03 42.24 -3.93
CA MET A 13 49.18 42.86 -2.91
C MET A 13 47.78 42.23 -2.94
N PRO A 14 47.13 42.02 -1.78
CA PRO A 14 45.78 41.49 -1.73
C PRO A 14 44.80 42.56 -2.21
N ARG A 15 44.09 42.30 -3.31
CA ARG A 15 42.91 43.08 -3.69
C ARG A 15 41.72 42.59 -2.86
N PRO A 16 40.93 43.48 -2.26
CA PRO A 16 39.67 43.06 -1.62
C PRO A 16 38.71 42.56 -2.70
N PHE A 17 38.26 41.32 -2.54
CA PHE A 17 37.19 40.72 -3.33
C PHE A 17 35.89 41.47 -3.03
N SER A 18 35.54 42.46 -3.85
CA SER A 18 34.18 42.98 -3.95
C SER A 18 33.54 42.37 -5.19
N ALA A 19 33.04 41.14 -5.03
CA ALA A 19 32.12 40.57 -6.00
C ALA A 19 30.75 41.22 -5.73
N VAL A 20 30.40 42.19 -6.58
CA VAL A 20 29.03 42.71 -6.67
C VAL A 20 28.17 41.56 -7.19
N PHE A 21 27.52 40.83 -6.28
CA PHE A 21 26.44 39.94 -6.64
C PHE A 21 25.31 40.78 -7.24
N PRO A 22 24.77 40.44 -8.43
CA PRO A 22 23.48 41.00 -8.81
C PRO A 22 22.48 40.57 -7.74
N CYS A 23 21.87 41.54 -7.08
CA CYS A 23 20.87 41.32 -6.05
C CYS A 23 19.70 40.58 -6.70
N TRP A 24 19.69 39.24 -6.60
CA TRP A 24 18.53 38.47 -7.03
C TRP A 24 17.36 38.89 -6.15
N PRO A 25 16.20 39.23 -6.73
CA PRO A 25 15.05 39.57 -5.91
C PRO A 25 14.73 38.39 -4.99
N PRO A 26 14.27 38.63 -3.75
CA PRO A 26 13.96 37.57 -2.81
C PRO A 26 13.05 36.53 -3.49
N ARG A 27 13.32 35.23 -3.31
CA ARG A 27 12.73 34.10 -4.08
C ARG A 27 11.21 34.19 -4.30
N ARG A 28 10.48 34.85 -3.40
CA ARG A 28 9.03 35.14 -3.51
C ARG A 28 8.67 36.08 -4.67
N VAL A 29 9.47 37.11 -4.94
CA VAL A 29 9.20 38.12 -5.98
C VAL A 29 9.39 37.54 -7.38
N LEU A 30 10.35 36.62 -7.57
CA LEU A 30 10.53 35.91 -8.84
C LEU A 30 9.37 34.93 -9.09
N ALA A 31 8.92 34.25 -8.03
CA ALA A 31 7.80 33.32 -8.07
C ALA A 31 6.48 34.01 -8.42
N ASP A 32 6.17 35.17 -7.81
CA ASP A 32 4.97 35.94 -8.12
C ASP A 32 4.95 36.48 -9.56
N LYS A 33 6.10 36.89 -10.08
CA LYS A 33 6.22 37.33 -11.49
C LYS A 33 5.99 36.18 -12.46
N LEU A 34 6.50 34.98 -12.16
CA LEU A 34 6.27 33.79 -12.98
C LEU A 34 4.80 33.35 -12.96
N SER A 35 4.16 33.35 -11.78
CA SER A 35 2.74 33.02 -11.62
C SER A 35 1.85 33.94 -12.47
N ARG A 36 2.10 35.25 -12.44
CA ARG A 36 1.36 36.23 -13.26
C ARG A 36 1.63 36.09 -14.76
N ALA A 37 2.87 35.79 -15.16
CA ALA A 37 3.25 35.66 -16.56
C ALA A 37 2.73 34.37 -17.22
N THR A 38 2.54 33.30 -16.44
CA THR A 38 2.17 31.98 -16.94
C THR A 38 0.70 31.62 -16.68
N GLY A 39 0.02 32.35 -15.80
CA GLY A 39 -1.35 32.02 -15.39
C GLY A 39 -1.46 30.76 -14.52
N ILE A 40 -0.34 30.18 -14.10
CA ILE A 40 -0.29 28.99 -13.25
C ILE A 40 -0.22 29.44 -11.79
N PRO A 41 -1.28 29.21 -10.97
CA PRO A 41 -1.26 29.60 -9.57
C PRO A 41 -0.22 28.78 -8.80
N LEU A 42 0.63 29.46 -8.03
CA LEU A 42 1.47 28.83 -7.01
C LEU A 42 0.55 28.37 -5.87
N ALA A 43 0.16 27.10 -5.89
CA ALA A 43 -0.81 26.56 -4.95
C ALA A 43 -0.30 26.58 -3.50
N ALA A 44 -0.99 27.32 -2.65
CA ALA A 44 -1.20 26.96 -1.25
C ALA A 44 -2.55 27.51 -0.79
N ALA A 45 -3.63 27.17 -1.49
CA ALA A 45 -4.90 27.04 -0.78
C ALA A 45 -4.77 25.78 0.08
N PRO A 46 -4.97 25.85 1.41
CA PRO A 46 -5.07 24.64 2.21
C PRO A 46 -6.14 23.77 1.57
N LEU A 47 -5.85 22.48 1.39
CA LEU A 47 -6.91 21.50 1.13
C LEU A 47 -8.02 21.76 2.15
N PRO A 48 -9.30 21.79 1.74
CA PRO A 48 -10.39 21.98 2.69
C PRO A 48 -10.19 20.98 3.83
N ALA A 49 -10.11 21.49 5.06
CA ALA A 49 -10.01 20.66 6.23
C ALA A 49 -11.11 19.61 6.13
N ALA A 50 -10.73 18.33 6.15
CA ALA A 50 -11.69 17.25 6.18
C ALA A 50 -12.69 17.56 7.29
N ALA A 51 -13.98 17.61 6.96
CA ALA A 51 -15.03 17.89 7.92
C ALA A 51 -14.79 17.03 9.17
N GLU A 52 -14.68 17.68 10.34
CA GLU A 52 -14.48 17.00 11.60
C GLU A 52 -15.65 16.05 11.82
N LYS A 53 -15.41 14.75 11.59
CA LYS A 53 -16.29 13.70 12.07
C LYS A 53 -16.33 13.83 13.59
N SER A 54 -17.54 13.97 14.14
CA SER A 54 -17.76 13.89 15.58
C SER A 54 -16.99 12.70 16.16
N PRO A 55 -16.31 12.83 17.30
CA PRO A 55 -15.45 11.79 17.83
C PRO A 55 -16.30 10.60 18.25
N THR A 56 -16.49 9.64 17.36
CA THR A 56 -16.84 8.28 17.76
C THR A 56 -15.68 7.77 18.61
N ALA A 57 -15.99 7.32 19.82
CA ALA A 57 -15.00 6.75 20.73
C ALA A 57 -14.28 5.61 20.01
N ARG A 58 -13.01 5.83 19.62
CA ARG A 58 -12.17 4.80 19.01
C ARG A 58 -11.46 4.05 20.12
N TYR A 59 -11.68 2.74 20.15
CA TYR A 59 -11.04 1.87 21.12
C TYR A 59 -9.63 1.50 20.66
N PRO A 60 -8.63 1.46 21.57
CA PRO A 60 -7.27 1.08 21.20
C PRO A 60 -7.26 -0.39 20.72
N ARG A 61 -6.50 -0.65 19.67
CA ARG A 61 -6.31 -1.99 19.09
C ARG A 61 -4.91 -2.10 18.50
N PRO A 62 -4.36 -3.32 18.36
CA PRO A 62 -3.08 -3.52 17.69
C PRO A 62 -3.09 -2.91 16.27
N PRO A 63 -1.99 -2.28 15.82
CA PRO A 63 -1.90 -1.76 14.46
C PRO A 63 -1.91 -2.88 13.41
N VAL A 64 -1.42 -4.07 13.77
CA VAL A 64 -1.44 -5.30 12.99
C VAL A 64 -1.99 -6.43 13.85
N SER A 65 -2.93 -7.21 13.31
CA SER A 65 -3.53 -8.38 13.96
C SER A 65 -3.35 -9.61 13.08
N LEU A 66 -2.89 -10.70 13.67
CA LEU A 66 -2.86 -12.01 13.05
C LEU A 66 -4.27 -12.59 12.96
N ILE A 67 -4.69 -12.99 11.76
CA ILE A 67 -6.01 -13.55 11.49
C ILE A 67 -5.93 -15.07 11.35
N ALA A 68 -4.94 -15.55 10.61
CA ALA A 68 -4.71 -16.97 10.40
C ALA A 68 -3.21 -17.25 10.41
N GLU A 69 -2.80 -18.20 11.24
CA GLU A 69 -1.48 -18.81 11.24
C GLU A 69 -1.42 -19.94 10.24
N ASP A 70 -0.25 -20.15 9.64
CA ASP A 70 0.04 -21.23 8.69
C ASP A 70 -1.17 -21.53 7.80
N PHE A 71 -1.60 -20.49 7.05
CA PHE A 71 -2.83 -20.51 6.29
C PHE A 71 -2.89 -21.83 5.50
N PRO A 72 -3.85 -22.71 5.81
CA PRO A 72 -3.70 -24.15 5.57
C PRO A 72 -3.26 -24.47 4.14
N GLY A 73 -2.14 -25.18 4.03
CA GLY A 73 -1.56 -25.61 2.75
C GLY A 73 -0.62 -24.61 2.07
N TRP A 74 -0.39 -23.43 2.65
CA TRP A 74 0.44 -22.38 2.05
C TRP A 74 1.69 -22.00 2.83
N GLY A 75 1.81 -22.33 4.12
CA GLY A 75 2.97 -21.95 4.92
C GLY A 75 3.07 -20.43 5.14
N MET A 76 1.92 -19.73 5.16
CA MET A 76 1.87 -18.27 5.16
C MET A 76 0.89 -17.75 6.22
N ASN A 77 1.30 -16.75 7.00
CA ASN A 77 0.40 -16.07 7.92
C ASN A 77 -0.41 -14.98 7.20
N ILE A 78 -1.65 -14.76 7.65
CA ILE A 78 -2.54 -13.70 7.17
C ILE A 78 -2.74 -12.67 8.28
N TYR A 79 -2.45 -11.41 7.96
CA TYR A 79 -2.60 -10.29 8.87
C TYR A 79 -3.60 -9.25 8.35
N ILE A 80 -4.28 -8.56 9.27
CA ILE A 80 -5.07 -7.35 8.99
C ILE A 80 -4.60 -6.22 9.89
N GLY A 81 -4.53 -5.01 9.36
CA GLY A 81 -4.18 -3.84 10.15
C GLY A 81 -4.74 -2.54 9.59
N ASP A 82 -4.33 -1.43 10.18
CA ASP A 82 -4.70 -0.08 9.75
C ASP A 82 -3.57 0.61 8.97
N SER A 83 -3.75 1.90 8.68
CA SER A 83 -2.75 2.70 7.95
C SER A 83 -1.41 2.80 8.69
N LYS A 84 -1.39 2.73 10.03
CA LYS A 84 -0.16 2.76 10.82
C LYS A 84 0.58 1.44 10.70
N GLY A 85 -0.13 0.33 10.87
CA GLY A 85 0.47 -1.00 10.75
C GLY A 85 1.03 -1.28 9.36
N VAL A 86 0.31 -0.89 8.32
CA VAL A 86 0.76 -1.12 6.93
C VAL A 86 1.90 -0.21 6.50
N SER A 87 2.10 0.94 7.12
CA SER A 87 3.18 1.87 6.74
C SER A 87 4.45 1.69 7.57
N ASP A 88 4.43 0.82 8.58
CA ASP A 88 5.57 0.54 9.44
C ASP A 88 6.41 -0.63 8.91
N THR A 89 7.51 -0.31 8.22
CA THR A 89 8.42 -1.33 7.67
C THR A 89 9.07 -2.22 8.73
N ALA A 90 9.26 -1.74 9.97
CA ALA A 90 9.83 -2.55 11.04
C ALA A 90 8.82 -3.59 11.50
N GLN A 91 7.56 -3.18 11.68
CA GLN A 91 6.48 -4.10 12.04
C GLN A 91 6.21 -5.14 10.94
N LEU A 92 6.26 -4.73 9.67
CA LEU A 92 6.14 -5.67 8.55
C LEU A 92 7.27 -6.69 8.54
N ALA A 93 8.51 -6.26 8.82
CA ALA A 93 9.65 -7.15 8.91
C ALA A 93 9.56 -8.13 10.10
N GLU A 94 9.10 -7.65 11.26
CA GLU A 94 8.91 -8.46 12.47
C GLU A 94 7.94 -9.63 12.25
N HIS A 95 6.87 -9.40 11.49
CA HIS A 95 5.87 -10.42 11.17
C HIS A 95 6.16 -11.19 9.87
N ASP A 96 7.36 -11.02 9.30
CA ASP A 96 7.77 -11.56 8.00
C ASP A 96 6.77 -11.29 6.87
N ILE A 97 6.16 -10.12 6.86
CA ILE A 97 5.19 -9.72 5.83
C ILE A 97 5.95 -9.32 4.57
N GLY A 98 5.81 -10.12 3.52
CA GLY A 98 6.37 -9.86 2.19
C GLY A 98 5.38 -9.27 1.18
N ILE A 99 4.07 -9.33 1.46
CA ILE A 99 3.00 -8.91 0.55
C ILE A 99 2.01 -8.01 1.29
N VAL A 100 1.68 -6.88 0.68
CA VAL A 100 0.66 -5.95 1.18
C VAL A 100 -0.42 -5.78 0.13
N ILE A 101 -1.66 -6.05 0.51
CA ILE A 101 -2.87 -5.73 -0.28
C ILE A 101 -3.54 -4.53 0.39
N ASN A 102 -3.35 -3.34 -0.18
CA ASN A 102 -3.98 -2.12 0.29
C ASN A 102 -5.38 -1.95 -0.32
N CYS A 103 -6.39 -2.04 0.53
CA CYS A 103 -7.78 -1.89 0.12
C CYS A 103 -8.30 -0.46 0.22
N ALA A 104 -7.56 0.49 0.80
CA ALA A 104 -8.03 1.87 0.94
C ALA A 104 -7.75 2.70 -0.33
N VAL A 105 -8.80 3.35 -0.86
CA VAL A 105 -8.67 4.26 -2.01
C VAL A 105 -7.80 5.49 -1.70
N ASN A 106 -7.93 6.02 -0.48
CA ASN A 106 -7.30 7.27 -0.03
C ASN A 106 -5.98 7.07 0.74
N LEU A 107 -5.38 5.88 0.63
CA LEU A 107 -4.08 5.59 1.23
C LEU A 107 -3.08 5.26 0.12
N ASP A 108 -2.12 6.15 -0.08
CA ASP A 108 -0.93 5.91 -0.89
C ASP A 108 0.27 5.84 0.06
N ILE A 109 1.16 4.89 -0.21
CA ILE A 109 2.33 4.64 0.61
C ILE A 109 3.53 4.65 -0.33
N ASP A 110 4.52 5.47 0.01
CA ASP A 110 5.79 5.48 -0.70
C ASP A 110 6.64 4.30 -0.22
N TRP A 111 6.76 3.30 -1.08
CA TRP A 111 7.47 2.05 -0.78
C TRP A 111 8.91 2.03 -1.26
N VAL A 112 9.35 3.04 -2.03
CA VAL A 112 10.61 2.96 -2.76
C VAL A 112 11.78 3.17 -1.80
N THR A 113 12.42 2.08 -1.38
CA THR A 113 13.63 2.10 -0.55
C THR A 113 14.90 1.91 -1.37
N MET A 114 14.78 1.32 -2.56
CA MET A 114 15.86 1.16 -3.52
C MET A 114 15.44 1.81 -4.85
N PRO A 115 15.62 3.13 -5.00
CA PRO A 115 15.25 3.85 -6.22
C PRO A 115 16.14 3.43 -7.39
N GLU A 116 15.57 3.47 -8.60
CA GLU A 116 16.35 3.29 -9.83
C GLU A 116 17.29 4.48 -10.07
N PRO A 117 18.50 4.26 -10.62
CA PRO A 117 19.43 5.34 -10.93
C PRO A 117 18.99 6.11 -12.18
N GLY A 118 19.35 7.39 -12.26
CA GLY A 118 19.16 8.20 -13.48
C GLY A 118 17.72 8.66 -13.74
N VAL A 119 16.85 8.64 -12.73
CA VAL A 119 15.47 9.16 -12.82
C VAL A 119 15.49 10.66 -13.10
N ALA A 120 14.77 11.09 -14.15
CA ALA A 120 14.72 12.50 -14.52
C ALA A 120 13.93 13.32 -13.48
N ALA A 121 14.27 14.59 -13.29
CA ALA A 121 13.69 15.45 -12.25
C ALA A 121 12.16 15.62 -12.33
N HIS A 122 11.55 15.38 -13.49
CA HIS A 122 10.09 15.45 -13.68
C HIS A 122 9.37 14.13 -13.38
N GLN A 123 10.11 13.05 -13.13
CA GLN A 123 9.56 11.73 -12.84
C GLN A 123 9.49 11.52 -11.33
N LEU A 124 8.46 10.79 -10.89
CA LEU A 124 8.38 10.31 -9.51
C LEU A 124 9.46 9.26 -9.25
N SER A 125 9.92 9.20 -8.00
CA SER A 125 10.79 8.12 -7.53
C SER A 125 10.09 6.78 -7.77
N HIS A 126 10.81 5.83 -8.34
CA HIS A 126 10.34 4.46 -8.56
C HIS A 126 11.51 3.50 -8.39
N GLY A 127 11.19 2.25 -8.07
CA GLY A 127 12.17 1.22 -7.80
C GLY A 127 11.58 0.10 -6.97
N SER A 128 12.41 -0.56 -6.18
CA SER A 128 11.98 -1.67 -5.34
C SER A 128 11.72 -1.24 -3.91
N GLY A 129 10.73 -1.87 -3.29
CA GLY A 129 10.39 -1.70 -1.88
C GLY A 129 10.50 -2.99 -1.08
N PRO A 130 10.26 -2.91 0.24
CA PRO A 130 10.39 -4.05 1.16
C PRO A 130 9.25 -5.07 1.04
N VAL A 131 8.16 -4.73 0.35
CA VAL A 131 6.97 -5.57 0.15
C VAL A 131 6.56 -5.60 -1.32
N ARG A 132 5.92 -6.69 -1.76
CA ARG A 132 5.10 -6.71 -2.96
C ARG A 132 3.79 -6.00 -2.62
N TYR A 133 3.61 -4.81 -3.17
CA TYR A 133 2.47 -3.97 -2.86
C TYR A 133 1.43 -4.02 -3.98
N TYR A 134 0.18 -4.26 -3.59
CA TYR A 134 -0.95 -4.18 -4.49
C TYR A 134 -2.00 -3.24 -3.93
N LYS A 135 -2.41 -2.24 -4.71
CA LYS A 135 -3.49 -1.32 -4.34
C LYS A 135 -4.76 -1.72 -5.08
N LEU A 136 -5.80 -2.06 -4.31
CA LEU A 136 -7.13 -2.30 -4.83
C LEU A 136 -7.96 -1.01 -4.88
N GLY A 137 -7.82 -0.17 -3.86
CA GLY A 137 -8.46 1.15 -3.82
C GLY A 137 -9.98 1.13 -3.67
N LEU A 138 -10.50 0.40 -2.68
CA LEU A 138 -11.91 0.42 -2.31
C LEU A 138 -12.26 1.69 -1.53
N VAL A 139 -13.47 2.18 -1.78
CA VAL A 139 -14.14 3.17 -0.95
C VAL A 139 -14.63 2.49 0.32
N ASP A 140 -14.34 3.07 1.48
CA ASP A 140 -14.91 2.63 2.76
C ASP A 140 -16.38 3.09 2.86
N GLY A 141 -17.26 2.42 2.12
CA GLY A 141 -18.67 2.80 1.97
C GLY A 141 -19.27 2.33 0.65
N ASP A 142 -20.29 3.04 0.19
CA ASP A 142 -20.94 2.79 -1.10
C ASP A 142 -20.09 3.32 -2.27
N GLY A 143 -20.40 2.86 -3.50
CA GLY A 143 -19.78 3.34 -4.74
C GLY A 143 -18.73 2.42 -5.37
N ASN A 144 -18.38 1.31 -4.71
CA ASN A 144 -17.52 0.30 -5.32
C ASN A 144 -18.30 -0.55 -6.33
N ALA A 145 -17.68 -0.88 -7.46
CA ALA A 145 -18.22 -1.91 -8.35
C ALA A 145 -18.08 -3.31 -7.72
N PRO A 146 -19.05 -4.22 -7.91
CA PRO A 146 -19.00 -5.59 -7.37
C PRO A 146 -17.73 -6.37 -7.75
N GLU A 147 -17.21 -6.14 -8.96
CA GLU A 147 -15.98 -6.72 -9.49
C GLU A 147 -14.74 -6.37 -8.65
N MET A 148 -14.70 -5.20 -8.01
CA MET A 148 -13.50 -4.73 -7.33
C MET A 148 -13.14 -5.64 -6.15
N LEU A 149 -14.12 -6.02 -5.31
CA LEU A 149 -13.82 -6.91 -4.20
C LEU A 149 -13.49 -8.32 -4.67
N HIS A 150 -14.15 -8.79 -5.74
CA HIS A 150 -13.84 -10.07 -6.35
C HIS A 150 -12.40 -10.10 -6.92
N ALA A 151 -11.95 -9.02 -7.56
CA ALA A 151 -10.57 -8.87 -7.99
C ALA A 151 -9.59 -8.89 -6.80
N GLY A 152 -9.95 -8.26 -5.68
CA GLY A 152 -9.19 -8.33 -4.43
C GLY A 152 -9.03 -9.76 -3.91
N TYR A 153 -10.12 -10.54 -3.93
CA TYR A 153 -10.08 -11.96 -3.59
C TYR A 153 -9.15 -12.75 -4.54
N GLN A 154 -9.29 -12.56 -5.86
CA GLN A 154 -8.45 -13.27 -6.83
C GLN A 154 -6.98 -12.90 -6.72
N LEU A 155 -6.71 -11.65 -6.36
CA LEU A 155 -5.36 -11.16 -6.11
C LEU A 155 -4.76 -11.80 -4.86
N MET A 156 -5.52 -11.93 -3.77
CA MET A 156 -5.10 -12.65 -2.58
C MET A 156 -4.82 -14.12 -2.88
N ARG A 157 -5.72 -14.80 -3.60
CA ARG A 157 -5.52 -16.18 -4.06
C ARG A 157 -4.25 -16.31 -4.92
N SER A 158 -4.06 -15.40 -5.86
CA SER A 158 -2.88 -15.37 -6.73
C SER A 158 -1.60 -15.10 -5.94
N ALA A 159 -1.63 -14.24 -4.92
CA ALA A 159 -0.48 -13.94 -4.07
C ALA A 159 -0.03 -15.16 -3.25
N LEU A 160 -0.96 -16.02 -2.82
CA LEU A 160 -0.66 -17.31 -2.18
C LEU A 160 0.01 -18.27 -3.18
N LEU A 161 -0.57 -18.41 -4.37
CA LEU A 161 -0.11 -19.29 -5.46
C LEU A 161 1.21 -18.84 -6.08
N GLN A 162 1.51 -17.55 -6.05
CA GLN A 162 2.61 -16.98 -6.82
C GLN A 162 3.96 -17.48 -6.33
N GLN A 163 4.70 -18.11 -7.25
CA GLN A 163 6.10 -18.48 -7.07
C GLN A 163 6.99 -17.44 -7.75
N ILE A 164 7.89 -16.82 -6.98
CA ILE A 164 8.84 -15.84 -7.50
C ILE A 164 10.14 -16.57 -7.85
N PRO A 165 10.61 -16.55 -9.11
CA PRO A 165 11.83 -17.23 -9.48
C PRO A 165 13.05 -16.51 -8.92
N ASP A 166 14.14 -17.25 -8.73
CA ASP A 166 15.41 -16.69 -8.29
C ASP A 166 16.07 -15.87 -9.41
N LYS A 167 15.78 -14.56 -9.45
CA LYS A 167 16.42 -13.59 -10.35
C LYS A 167 16.78 -12.32 -9.59
N ALA A 168 17.90 -11.69 -9.94
CA ALA A 168 18.38 -10.46 -9.31
C ALA A 168 17.39 -9.28 -9.45
N SER A 169 16.59 -9.25 -10.52
CA SER A 169 15.54 -8.24 -10.73
C SER A 169 14.34 -8.42 -9.78
N TYR A 170 14.11 -9.62 -9.24
CA TYR A 170 13.07 -9.88 -8.24
C TYR A 170 13.66 -9.79 -6.84
N ARG A 171 13.79 -8.55 -6.36
CA ARG A 171 14.47 -8.24 -5.09
C ARG A 171 13.68 -8.64 -3.86
N ASN A 172 12.35 -8.70 -3.96
CA ASN A 172 11.49 -9.17 -2.87
C ASN A 172 10.78 -10.49 -3.23
N ARG A 173 11.06 -11.51 -2.43
CA ARG A 173 10.55 -12.88 -2.60
C ARG A 173 9.87 -13.39 -1.34
N LYS A 174 9.81 -12.56 -0.29
CA LYS A 174 9.21 -12.93 0.99
C LYS A 174 7.74 -13.32 0.79
N ARG A 175 7.31 -14.25 1.64
CA ARG A 175 5.96 -14.80 1.71
C ARG A 175 5.38 -14.40 3.07
N GLY A 176 4.07 -14.20 3.14
CA GLY A 176 3.37 -13.58 4.28
C GLY A 176 2.52 -12.43 3.76
N ILE A 177 1.22 -12.43 4.07
CA ILE A 177 0.24 -11.48 3.50
C ILE A 177 -0.34 -10.60 4.59
N PHE A 178 -0.33 -9.30 4.32
CA PHE A 178 -1.03 -8.29 5.09
C PHE A 178 -2.10 -7.59 4.25
N SER A 179 -3.27 -7.35 4.84
CA SER A 179 -4.34 -6.56 4.24
C SER A 179 -4.73 -5.35 5.11
N SER A 180 -4.81 -4.16 4.53
CA SER A 180 -5.09 -2.93 5.28
C SER A 180 -6.59 -2.67 5.55
N THR A 181 -7.51 -3.56 5.12
CA THR A 181 -8.96 -3.41 5.37
C THR A 181 -9.74 -4.70 5.07
N VAL A 182 -11.04 -4.72 5.40
CA VAL A 182 -11.98 -5.87 5.53
C VAL A 182 -12.12 -6.83 4.34
N ALA A 183 -11.37 -6.65 3.23
CA ALA A 183 -11.38 -7.58 2.11
C ALA A 183 -10.86 -8.98 2.46
N ALA A 184 -10.03 -9.11 3.49
CA ALA A 184 -9.64 -10.41 4.03
C ALA A 184 -10.82 -11.18 4.67
N ALA A 185 -11.92 -10.52 5.06
CA ALA A 185 -13.16 -11.17 5.51
C ALA A 185 -13.95 -11.79 4.35
N ALA A 186 -13.92 -11.14 3.17
CA ALA A 186 -14.57 -11.65 1.97
C ALA A 186 -13.88 -12.90 1.41
N ALA A 187 -12.63 -13.15 1.81
CA ALA A 187 -11.91 -14.39 1.52
C ALA A 187 -12.38 -15.58 2.37
N ALA A 188 -13.33 -15.38 3.29
CA ALA A 188 -13.97 -16.44 4.01
C ALA A 188 -15.24 -16.94 3.30
N ARG A 189 -14.99 -17.75 2.28
CA ARG A 189 -15.77 -18.98 2.11
C ARG A 189 -14.88 -20.08 1.57
N TRP A 190 -14.25 -20.77 2.51
CA TRP A 190 -13.57 -22.06 2.37
C TRP A 190 -14.54 -23.22 2.10
N ARG A 191 -15.46 -23.07 1.12
CA ARG A 191 -16.42 -24.11 0.73
C ARG A 191 -15.86 -25.07 -0.33
N TRP A 192 -14.72 -24.77 -0.95
CA TRP A 192 -14.23 -25.49 -2.14
C TRP A 192 -12.85 -26.16 -2.00
N TRP A 193 -12.40 -26.38 -0.76
CA TRP A 193 -11.18 -27.17 -0.48
C TRP A 193 -11.21 -28.65 -0.90
N PRO A 194 -12.35 -29.37 -1.07
CA PRO A 194 -12.28 -30.80 -1.40
C PRO A 194 -11.63 -31.13 -2.75
N ILE A 195 -11.48 -30.17 -3.66
CA ILE A 195 -10.95 -30.43 -5.02
C ILE A 195 -9.42 -30.37 -5.06
N TYR A 196 -8.75 -29.71 -4.11
CA TYR A 196 -7.29 -29.52 -4.16
C TYR A 196 -6.51 -29.90 -2.89
N ALA A 197 -7.16 -30.27 -1.78
CA ALA A 197 -6.52 -31.13 -0.78
C ALA A 197 -7.54 -31.91 0.08
N PRO A 198 -7.37 -33.23 0.28
CA PRO A 198 -8.35 -34.10 0.91
C PRO A 198 -8.41 -34.00 2.46
N GLY A 199 -8.10 -32.85 3.06
CA GLY A 199 -7.78 -32.77 4.49
C GLY A 199 -8.61 -31.86 5.40
N MET A 200 -9.36 -30.87 4.91
CA MET A 200 -9.96 -29.85 5.82
C MET A 200 -11.25 -29.20 5.32
N PRO A 201 -12.43 -29.76 5.67
CA PRO A 201 -13.69 -29.04 5.62
C PRO A 201 -13.88 -28.16 6.88
N GLY A 202 -14.40 -26.93 6.72
CA GLY A 202 -15.32 -26.39 7.75
C GLY A 202 -14.88 -25.23 8.67
N THR A 203 -13.80 -24.51 8.43
CA THR A 203 -13.34 -23.50 9.42
C THR A 203 -14.13 -22.19 9.41
N PHE A 204 -14.76 -21.78 8.30
CA PHE A 204 -15.70 -20.64 8.23
C PHE A 204 -16.93 -21.01 7.40
N PRO A 205 -17.98 -21.57 8.03
CA PRO A 205 -19.14 -22.04 7.32
C PRO A 205 -19.91 -20.90 6.63
N THR A 206 -19.88 -19.68 7.16
CA THR A 206 -20.60 -18.50 6.64
C THR A 206 -19.72 -17.23 6.59
N LEU A 207 -20.21 -16.20 5.90
CA LEU A 207 -19.58 -14.88 5.89
C LEU A 207 -19.63 -14.23 7.28
N ASP A 208 -20.70 -14.47 8.04
CA ASP A 208 -20.85 -13.94 9.40
C ASP A 208 -19.82 -14.53 10.36
N ASP A 209 -19.52 -15.83 10.25
CA ASP A 209 -18.47 -16.47 11.06
C ASP A 209 -17.10 -15.82 10.84
N ALA A 210 -16.82 -15.42 9.61
CA ALA A 210 -15.58 -14.75 9.26
C ALA A 210 -15.51 -13.31 9.76
N ILE A 211 -16.63 -12.59 9.66
CA ILE A 211 -16.75 -11.25 10.23
C ILE A 211 -16.57 -11.32 11.75
N ALA A 212 -17.16 -12.33 12.41
CA ALA A 212 -17.01 -12.56 13.83
C ALA A 212 -15.55 -12.84 14.22
N LEU A 213 -14.85 -13.72 13.49
CA LEU A 213 -13.42 -13.96 13.69
C LEU A 213 -12.61 -12.67 13.58
N ILE A 214 -12.85 -11.85 12.55
CA ILE A 214 -12.10 -10.62 12.35
C ILE A 214 -12.40 -9.63 13.47
N ARG A 215 -13.64 -9.52 13.93
CA ARG A 215 -14.00 -8.70 15.08
C ARG A 215 -13.24 -9.14 16.34
N ASP A 216 -13.14 -10.43 16.58
CA ASP A 216 -12.36 -11.00 17.68
C ASP A 216 -10.85 -10.69 17.53
N LYS A 217 -10.23 -11.08 16.41
CA LYS A 217 -8.78 -10.91 16.18
C LYS A 217 -8.32 -9.46 16.10
N ARG A 218 -9.17 -8.57 15.57
CA ARG A 218 -8.93 -7.11 15.55
C ARG A 218 -9.29 -6.43 16.87
N GLN A 219 -9.84 -7.17 17.83
CA GLN A 219 -10.30 -6.64 19.11
C GLN A 219 -11.26 -5.45 18.91
N LEU A 220 -12.19 -5.60 17.96
CA LEU A 220 -13.18 -4.56 17.66
C LEU A 220 -14.20 -4.51 18.80
N HIS A 221 -14.36 -3.33 19.40
CA HIS A 221 -15.34 -3.16 20.44
C HIS A 221 -16.75 -3.35 19.86
N PRO A 222 -17.70 -3.96 20.59
CA PRO A 222 -19.07 -4.18 20.08
C PRO A 222 -19.77 -2.90 19.60
N GLN A 223 -19.46 -1.76 20.21
CA GLN A 223 -19.97 -0.46 19.77
C GLN A 223 -19.41 -0.02 18.41
N GLU A 224 -18.33 -0.62 17.90
CA GLU A 224 -17.76 -0.31 16.58
C GLU A 224 -18.19 -1.32 15.51
N TRP A 225 -18.94 -2.37 15.87
CA TRP A 225 -19.30 -3.46 14.93
C TRP A 225 -20.16 -2.98 13.75
N TYR A 226 -20.89 -1.87 13.92
CA TYR A 226 -21.66 -1.25 12.85
C TYR A 226 -20.77 -0.60 11.77
N GLU A 227 -19.52 -0.28 12.10
CA GLU A 227 -18.57 0.36 11.17
C GLU A 227 -17.68 -0.65 10.43
N THR A 228 -17.58 -1.91 10.90
CA THR A 228 -16.59 -2.87 10.38
C THR A 228 -17.10 -4.32 10.30
N PRO A 229 -17.29 -4.87 9.08
CA PRO A 229 -17.44 -4.14 7.82
C PRO A 229 -18.71 -3.31 7.79
N LYS A 230 -18.69 -2.24 6.99
CA LYS A 230 -19.93 -1.55 6.60
C LYS A 230 -20.83 -2.47 5.78
N PRO A 231 -22.17 -2.32 5.86
CA PRO A 231 -23.10 -3.14 5.09
C PRO A 231 -22.85 -3.14 3.57
N SER A 232 -22.36 -2.02 3.02
CA SER A 232 -21.97 -1.93 1.60
C SER A 232 -20.86 -2.91 1.23
N LEU A 233 -19.85 -3.07 2.10
CA LEU A 233 -18.74 -4.00 1.90
C LEU A 233 -19.16 -5.45 2.13
N THR A 234 -20.08 -5.71 3.07
CA THR A 234 -20.68 -7.03 3.26
C THR A 234 -21.40 -7.51 1.99
N ARG A 235 -22.20 -6.64 1.36
CA ARG A 235 -22.89 -6.96 0.09
C ARG A 235 -21.92 -7.29 -1.05
N LEU A 236 -20.81 -6.56 -1.15
CA LEU A 236 -19.77 -6.88 -2.13
C LEU A 236 -19.16 -8.26 -1.86
N ALA A 237 -18.97 -8.63 -0.59
CA ALA A 237 -18.41 -9.92 -0.22
C ALA A 237 -19.37 -11.07 -0.58
N GLU A 238 -20.67 -10.88 -0.33
CA GLU A 238 -21.72 -11.80 -0.79
C GLU A 238 -21.69 -11.98 -2.31
N TYR A 239 -21.58 -10.88 -3.06
CA TYR A 239 -21.48 -10.92 -4.51
C TYR A 239 -20.26 -11.71 -4.98
N ALA A 240 -19.09 -11.46 -4.39
CA ALA A 240 -17.86 -12.20 -4.72
C ALA A 240 -18.01 -13.70 -4.43
N ILE A 241 -18.64 -14.07 -3.32
CA ILE A 241 -18.92 -15.48 -2.97
C ILE A 241 -19.85 -16.14 -4.01
N ILE A 242 -20.91 -15.43 -4.43
CA ILE A 242 -21.85 -15.94 -5.45
C ILE A 242 -21.12 -16.15 -6.77
N ARG A 243 -20.30 -15.19 -7.19
CA ARG A 243 -19.53 -15.26 -8.44
C ARG A 243 -18.53 -16.41 -8.45
N GLU A 244 -17.80 -16.59 -7.36
CA GLU A 244 -16.87 -17.73 -7.21
C GLU A 244 -17.57 -19.08 -7.31
N ARG A 245 -18.75 -19.21 -6.70
CA ARG A 245 -19.55 -20.44 -6.83
C ARG A 245 -19.99 -20.67 -8.27
N ALA A 246 -20.42 -19.63 -8.96
CA ALA A 246 -20.85 -19.74 -10.36
C ALA A 246 -19.69 -20.18 -11.28
N ILE A 247 -18.50 -19.62 -11.07
CA ILE A 247 -17.28 -20.01 -11.79
C ILE A 247 -16.95 -21.48 -11.52
N ALA A 248 -16.89 -21.89 -10.25
CA ALA A 248 -16.56 -23.27 -9.88
C ALA A 248 -17.54 -24.28 -10.48
N THR A 249 -18.84 -23.99 -10.44
CA THR A 249 -19.85 -24.84 -11.08
C THR A 249 -19.64 -24.94 -12.59
N ALA A 250 -19.33 -23.84 -13.26
CA ALA A 250 -19.11 -23.82 -14.71
C ALA A 250 -17.85 -24.63 -15.11
N GLU A 251 -16.78 -24.57 -14.32
CA GLU A 251 -15.56 -25.35 -14.54
C GLU A 251 -15.80 -26.86 -14.40
N GLN A 252 -16.57 -27.28 -13.38
CA GLN A 252 -16.93 -28.69 -13.20
C GLN A 252 -17.75 -29.27 -14.35
N HIS A 253 -18.59 -28.47 -14.99
CA HIS A 253 -19.38 -28.91 -16.15
C HIS A 253 -18.56 -29.00 -17.46
N HIS A 254 -17.40 -28.33 -17.55
CA HIS A 254 -16.52 -28.44 -18.73
C HIS A 254 -15.54 -29.63 -18.63
N GLU A 255 -15.32 -30.19 -17.44
CA GLU A 255 -14.46 -31.34 -17.21
C GLU A 255 -15.19 -32.69 -17.28
N GLN A 256 -16.52 -32.68 -17.46
CA GLN A 256 -17.39 -33.86 -17.65
C GLN A 256 -17.72 -34.09 -19.13
#